data_AF-A0A3B9III9-F1
#
_entry.id   AF-A0A3B9III9-F1
#
_cell.length_a   1.000
_cell.length_b   1.000
_cell.length_c   1.000
_cell.angle_alpha   90.00
_cell.angle_beta   90.00
_cell.angle_gamma   90.00
#
_symmetry.space_group_name_H-M   'P 1'
#
loop_
_entity.id
_entity.type
_entity.pdbx_description
1 polymer ?
#
loop_
_entity_poly.entity_id
_entity_poly.type
_entity_poly.pdbx_seq_one_letter_code
_entity_poly.pdbx_strand_id
1 'polypeptide(L)' 'GFLAEGGPHTGDMPNQMVGADGALHAEAFNPMVRLDDGPNGIRGRTLMIHSGRDDHRSQPSGNAGDRLACAVIE' A
#
# COMPACT_ATOMS: atom_id res chain seq x y z
N GLY A 1 2.17 1.28 9.19
CA GLY A 1 0.89 0.55 9.19
C GLY A 1 -0.08 1.22 10.15
N PHE A 2 -1.39 0.97 10.00
CA PHE A 2 -2.43 1.61 10.82
C PHE A 2 -2.31 1.41 12.35
N LEU A 3 -1.54 0.43 12.81
CA LEU A 3 -1.31 0.10 14.22
C LEU A 3 0.13 0.41 14.69
N ALA A 4 0.94 1.08 13.86
CA ALA A 4 2.29 1.49 14.21
C ALA A 4 2.26 2.65 15.22
N GLU A 5 3.30 2.76 16.06
CA GLU A 5 3.39 3.76 17.14
C GLU A 5 3.32 5.21 16.64
N GLY A 6 3.83 5.50 15.44
CA GLY A 6 3.75 6.80 14.76
C GLY A 6 2.54 6.97 13.83
N GLY A 7 1.63 5.99 13.81
CA GLY A 7 0.53 5.93 12.85
C GLY A 7 0.93 5.40 11.47
N PRO A 8 -0.01 5.40 10.51
CA PRO A 8 0.25 4.93 9.15
C PRO A 8 1.13 5.91 8.36
N HIS A 9 1.94 5.37 7.45
CA HIS A 9 2.51 6.17 6.37
C HIS A 9 1.41 6.63 5.42
N THR A 10 1.62 7.73 4.70
CA THR A 10 0.61 8.25 3.75
C THR A 10 0.25 7.24 2.66
N GLY A 11 1.18 6.37 2.26
CA GLY A 11 0.96 5.31 1.28
C GLY A 11 0.36 4.01 1.85
N ASP A 12 0.21 3.87 3.17
CA ASP A 12 -0.36 2.66 3.75
C ASP A 12 -1.85 2.54 3.39
N MET A 13 -2.25 1.37 2.91
CA MET A 13 -3.62 1.04 2.52
C MET A 13 -4.03 -0.30 3.15
N PRO A 14 -5.35 -0.57 3.32
CA PRO A 14 -5.81 -1.84 3.85
C PRO A 14 -5.33 -3.02 3.00
N ASN A 15 -5.09 -4.15 3.65
CA ASN A 15 -4.81 -5.41 2.96
C ASN A 15 -5.93 -5.73 1.96
N GLN A 16 -5.53 -6.15 0.76
CA GLN A 16 -6.44 -6.58 -0.30
C GLN A 16 -6.59 -8.10 -0.28
N MET A 17 -7.70 -8.61 -0.82
CA MET A 17 -7.97 -10.06 -0.87
C MET A 17 -7.96 -10.56 -2.30
N VAL A 18 -7.17 -11.60 -2.54
CA VAL A 18 -7.12 -12.31 -3.82
C VAL A 18 -8.23 -13.36 -3.83
N GLY A 19 -8.99 -13.42 -4.93
CA GLY A 19 -10.03 -14.42 -5.15
C GLY A 19 -9.45 -15.83 -5.30
N ALA A 20 -10.33 -16.84 -5.21
CA ALA A 20 -9.93 -18.24 -5.40
C ALA A 20 -9.41 -18.55 -6.82
N ASP A 21 -9.73 -17.69 -7.79
CA ASP A 21 -9.23 -17.71 -9.16
C ASP A 21 -7.83 -17.11 -9.31
N GLY A 22 -7.25 -16.59 -8.23
CA GLY A 22 -5.95 -15.93 -8.23
C GLY A 22 -5.99 -14.47 -8.72
N ALA A 23 -7.17 -13.92 -9.00
CA ALA A 23 -7.32 -12.54 -9.42
C ALA A 23 -7.56 -11.60 -8.23
N LEU A 24 -6.94 -10.43 -8.27
CA LEU A 24 -7.23 -9.34 -7.34
C LEU A 24 -8.00 -8.24 -8.07
N HIS A 25 -9.20 -7.94 -7.57
CA HIS A 25 -9.91 -6.70 -7.88
C HIS A 25 -9.90 -5.83 -6.62
N ALA A 26 -9.22 -4.68 -6.70
CA ALA A 26 -9.02 -3.79 -5.58
C ALA A 26 -9.67 -2.44 -5.85
N GLU A 27 -10.39 -1.93 -4.84
CA GLU A 27 -10.81 -0.53 -4.76
C GLU A 27 -10.41 -0.03 -3.37
N ALA A 28 -9.65 1.07 -3.34
CA ALA A 28 -9.17 1.63 -2.09
C ALA A 28 -9.32 3.15 -2.12
N PHE A 29 -9.93 3.69 -1.07
CA PHE A 29 -9.94 5.12 -0.82
C PHE A 29 -8.82 5.47 0.16
N ASN A 30 -7.86 6.29 -0.26
CA ASN A 30 -6.78 6.78 0.59
C ASN A 30 -6.85 8.32 0.72
N PRO A 31 -7.30 8.87 1.87
CA PRO A 31 -7.43 10.31 2.05
C PRO A 31 -6.11 11.02 2.36
N MET A 32 -4.99 10.29 2.54
CA MET A 32 -3.70 10.85 2.95
C MET A 32 -2.80 11.23 1.76
N VAL A 33 -3.19 10.85 0.54
CA VAL A 33 -2.43 11.08 -0.70
C VAL A 33 -3.13 12.07 -1.63
N ARG A 34 -2.37 12.64 -2.55
CA ARG A 34 -2.88 13.50 -3.63
C ARG A 34 -2.33 13.07 -4.98
N LEU A 35 -3.13 13.24 -6.03
CA LEU A 35 -2.68 13.05 -7.42
C LEU A 35 -2.04 14.33 -7.97
N ASP A 36 -0.95 14.75 -7.31
CA ASP A 36 -0.13 15.90 -7.68
C ASP A 36 1.35 15.63 -7.35
N ASP A 37 2.20 16.66 -7.50
CA ASP A 37 3.65 16.62 -7.23
C ASP A 37 4.01 17.24 -5.86
N GLY A 38 3.03 17.40 -4.97
CA GLY A 38 3.21 17.99 -3.65
C GLY A 38 3.84 17.04 -2.62
N PRO A 39 3.93 17.44 -1.33
CA PRO A 39 4.53 16.63 -0.27
C PRO A 39 3.91 15.22 -0.12
N ASN A 40 2.59 15.14 -0.24
CA ASN A 40 1.81 13.88 -0.25
C ASN A 40 1.38 13.47 -1.67
N GLY A 41 1.97 14.10 -2.68
CA GLY A 41 1.74 13.82 -4.09
C GLY A 41 2.33 12.47 -4.47
N ILE A 42 1.53 11.63 -5.15
CA ILE A 42 1.94 10.28 -5.54
C ILE A 42 2.23 10.12 -7.03
N ARG A 43 2.16 11.21 -7.82
CA ARG A 43 2.64 11.19 -9.20
C ARG A 43 4.12 10.82 -9.24
N GLY A 44 4.50 9.93 -10.15
CA GLY A 44 5.84 9.36 -10.27
C GLY A 44 6.21 8.35 -9.18
N ARG A 45 5.32 8.06 -8.21
CA ARG A 45 5.53 7.01 -7.21
C ARG A 45 5.01 5.66 -7.70
N THR A 46 5.15 4.64 -6.87
CA THR A 46 4.85 3.25 -7.22
C THR A 46 3.78 2.66 -6.31
N LEU A 47 2.74 2.06 -6.91
CA LEU A 47 1.86 1.13 -6.24
C LEU A 47 2.56 -0.24 -6.15
N MET A 48 2.54 -0.86 -4.97
CA MET A 48 3.30 -2.07 -4.67
C MET A 48 2.39 -3.17 -4.11
N ILE A 49 2.46 -4.35 -4.68
CA ILE A 49 1.84 -5.57 -4.13
C ILE A 49 2.92 -6.42 -3.48
N HIS A 50 2.67 -6.83 -2.24
CA HIS A 50 3.56 -7.69 -1.46
C HIS A 50 3.11 -9.15 -1.46
N SER A 51 4.01 -10.08 -1.13
CA SER A 51 3.74 -11.53 -1.13
C SER A 51 2.97 -12.04 0.08
N GLY A 52 2.99 -11.26 1.16
CA GLY A 52 2.32 -11.56 2.41
C GLY A 52 1.39 -10.43 2.85
N ARG A 53 0.62 -10.74 3.90
CA ARG A 53 -0.28 -9.79 4.55
C ARG A 53 0.53 -8.81 5.40
N ASP A 54 0.21 -7.53 5.30
CA ASP A 54 0.71 -6.49 6.19
C ASP A 54 0.08 -6.64 7.60
N ASP A 55 0.90 -6.70 8.64
CA ASP A 55 0.49 -6.84 10.04
C ASP A 55 0.06 -5.51 10.71
N HIS A 56 0.14 -4.42 9.96
CA HIS A 56 -0.16 -3.04 10.30
C HIS A 56 0.68 -2.44 11.43
N ARG A 57 1.67 -3.15 11.96
CA ARG A 57 2.42 -2.75 13.16
C ARG A 57 3.91 -2.69 12.90
N SER A 58 4.48 -3.77 12.39
CA SER A 58 5.91 -3.95 12.24
C SER A 58 6.48 -2.91 11.27
N GLN A 59 7.62 -2.34 11.63
CA GLN A 59 8.33 -1.39 10.79
C GLN A 59 9.47 -2.09 10.06
N PRO A 60 9.79 -1.68 8.81
CA PRO A 60 9.25 -0.52 8.10
C PRO A 60 7.99 -0.80 7.26
N SER A 61 7.65 -2.06 6.99
CA SER A 61 6.67 -2.43 5.94
C SER A 61 5.74 -3.57 6.36
N GLY A 62 5.34 -3.61 7.64
CA GLY A 62 4.29 -4.49 8.14
C GLY A 62 4.57 -5.98 8.01
N ASN A 63 5.84 -6.41 7.93
CA ASN A 63 6.23 -7.79 7.64
C ASN A 63 5.53 -8.40 6.41
N ALA A 64 5.19 -7.57 5.42
CA ALA A 64 4.42 -8.01 4.25
C ALA A 64 5.21 -8.91 3.28
N GLY A 65 6.51 -9.15 3.52
CA GLY A 65 7.35 -9.99 2.66
C GLY A 65 7.78 -9.33 1.36
N ASP A 66 8.06 -10.15 0.34
CA ASP A 66 8.65 -9.75 -0.94
C ASP A 66 7.74 -8.83 -1.75
N ARG A 67 8.34 -8.05 -2.65
CA ARG A 67 7.64 -7.16 -3.60
C ARG A 67 7.28 -7.94 -4.86
N LEU A 68 6.03 -8.35 -5.01
CA LEU A 68 5.57 -9.21 -6.11
C LEU A 68 5.33 -8.47 -7.42
N ALA A 69 4.70 -7.30 -7.36
CA ALA A 69 4.32 -6.55 -8.55
C ALA A 69 4.27 -5.05 -8.28
N CYS A 70 4.75 -4.25 -9.22
CA CYS A 70 4.79 -2.79 -9.12
C CYS A 70 4.12 -2.12 -10.32
N ALA A 71 3.61 -0.91 -10.12
CA ALA A 71 3.18 -0.02 -11.20
C ALA A 71 3.49 1.43 -10.84
N VAL A 72 3.99 2.20 -11.80
CA VAL A 72 4.18 3.65 -11.64
C VAL A 72 2.82 4.34 -11.76
N ILE A 73 2.61 5.37 -10.95
CA ILE A 73 1.46 6.27 -11.01
C ILE A 73 1.88 7.49 -11.83
N GLU A 74 1.22 7.74 -12.96
CA GLU A 74 1.50 8.86 -13.88
C GLU A 74 0.64 10.12 -13.60
#